data_AF-A0A4Q3TDJ9-F1
#
_entry.id   AF-A0A4Q3TDJ9-F1
#
_cell.length_a   1.000
_cell.length_b   1.000
_cell.length_c   1.000
_cell.angle_alpha   90.00
_cell.angle_beta   90.00
_cell.angle_gamma   90.00
#
_symmetry.space_group_name_H-M   'P 1'
#
loop_
_entity.id
_entity.type
_entity.pdbx_description
1 polymer ?
#
loop_
_entity_poly.entity_id
_entity_poly.type
_entity_poly.pdbx_seq_one_letter_code
_entity_poly.pdbx_strand_id
1 'polypeptide(L)'
;MTDTLIKVDLTKSPTENEMIHNRWHPDIPMACWVNPGDDFILETFDWTGGFIKNDDSADDVRDIDLSTVHYLSGPVGVKGAEPGDLLVVDLLDIGAKQDSLWGFNGFFSKKNGGGFLTEHFPEAQKSIWDFKGMFTSSRHIPGVNFAGLIHPGLIGCLPDKKMLDLWNEREQALIDTNPTAGLANPPSPGTAHMGKLTGEAKAKAAAEGARTVPPREHGGNCDIKDLSRGSKVFFPVYV
;
A
#
# COMPACT_ATOMS: atom_id res chain seq x y z
N MET A 1 -8.88 -23.53 11.77
CA MET A 1 -7.93 -22.79 10.91
C MET A 1 -8.63 -21.50 10.54
N THR A 2 -7.95 -20.38 10.68
CA THR A 2 -8.48 -19.07 10.31
C THR A 2 -8.59 -18.98 8.79
N ASP A 3 -9.73 -18.49 8.28
CA ASP A 3 -10.00 -18.46 6.84
C ASP A 3 -9.24 -17.31 6.15
N THR A 4 -8.70 -17.60 4.96
CA THR A 4 -8.12 -16.58 4.07
C THR A 4 -9.21 -15.99 3.18
N LEU A 5 -9.63 -14.76 3.48
CA LEU A 5 -10.75 -14.09 2.80
C LEU A 5 -10.35 -13.44 1.47
N ILE A 6 -9.15 -12.86 1.41
CA ILE A 6 -8.56 -12.33 0.18
C ILE A 6 -7.31 -13.13 -0.12
N LYS A 7 -7.29 -13.76 -1.30
CA LYS A 7 -6.16 -14.54 -1.81
C LYS A 7 -5.45 -13.78 -2.93
N VAL A 8 -4.14 -13.94 -2.99
CA VAL A 8 -3.26 -13.32 -3.97
C VAL A 8 -2.43 -14.39 -4.68
N ASP A 9 -2.56 -14.41 -5.99
CA ASP A 9 -1.73 -15.17 -6.92
C ASP A 9 -0.65 -14.25 -7.49
N LEU A 10 0.59 -14.41 -7.02
CA LEU A 10 1.73 -13.56 -7.41
C LEU A 10 2.13 -13.74 -8.89
N THR A 11 1.57 -14.73 -9.60
CA THR A 11 1.82 -14.93 -11.04
C THR A 11 0.88 -14.10 -11.93
N LYS A 12 -0.14 -13.46 -11.34
CA LYS A 12 -1.15 -12.66 -12.06
C LYS A 12 -0.98 -11.18 -11.81
N SER A 13 -1.48 -10.37 -12.73
CA SER A 13 -1.55 -8.92 -12.51
C SER A 13 -2.48 -8.60 -11.32
N PRO A 14 -2.11 -7.69 -10.41
CA PRO A 14 -3.02 -7.22 -9.36
C PRO A 14 -4.33 -6.65 -9.89
N THR A 15 -4.32 -6.11 -11.12
CA THR A 15 -5.50 -5.52 -11.78
C THR A 15 -6.53 -6.57 -12.22
N GLU A 16 -6.17 -7.85 -12.25
CA GLU A 16 -7.11 -8.95 -12.50
C GLU A 16 -7.90 -9.35 -11.24
N ASN A 17 -7.47 -8.91 -10.06
CA ASN A 17 -8.11 -9.24 -8.79
C ASN A 17 -8.98 -8.08 -8.30
N GLU A 18 -10.30 -8.22 -8.38
CA GLU A 18 -11.27 -7.20 -7.98
C GLU A 18 -11.33 -6.95 -6.46
N MET A 19 -10.67 -7.80 -5.65
CA MET A 19 -10.49 -7.59 -4.21
C MET A 19 -9.27 -6.71 -3.88
N ILE A 20 -8.60 -6.18 -4.91
CA ILE A 20 -7.47 -5.28 -4.80
C ILE A 20 -7.87 -3.89 -5.29
N HIS A 21 -7.33 -2.83 -4.70
CA HIS A 21 -7.46 -1.46 -5.21
C HIS A 21 -6.16 -0.67 -4.98
N ASN A 22 -5.95 0.44 -5.70
CA ASN A 22 -4.75 1.28 -5.52
C ASN A 22 -5.03 2.78 -5.38
N ARG A 23 -6.28 3.13 -5.10
CA ARG A 23 -6.73 4.49 -4.78
C ARG A 23 -7.62 4.47 -3.54
N TRP A 24 -7.67 5.59 -2.84
CA TRP A 24 -8.66 5.83 -1.79
C TRP A 24 -9.87 6.54 -2.40
N HIS A 25 -11.06 5.94 -2.23
CA HIS A 25 -12.31 6.51 -2.71
C HIS A 25 -13.50 5.89 -1.94
N PRO A 26 -14.50 6.69 -1.50
CA PRO A 26 -15.63 6.19 -0.69
C PRO A 26 -16.46 5.11 -1.39
N ASP A 27 -16.61 5.23 -2.71
CA ASP A 27 -17.49 4.34 -3.48
C ASP A 27 -16.87 2.98 -3.85
N ILE A 28 -15.63 2.66 -3.44
CA ILE A 28 -15.04 1.35 -3.72
C ILE A 28 -15.84 0.29 -2.94
N PRO A 29 -16.49 -0.69 -3.62
CA PRO A 29 -17.29 -1.69 -2.93
C PRO A 29 -16.42 -2.59 -2.07
N MET A 30 -16.96 -3.02 -0.92
CA MET A 30 -16.29 -3.97 -0.03
C MET A 30 -15.92 -5.26 -0.78
N ALA A 31 -14.66 -5.68 -0.66
CA ALA A 31 -14.14 -6.92 -1.20
C ALA A 31 -14.81 -8.13 -0.54
N CYS A 32 -14.97 -8.09 0.78
CA CYS A 32 -15.65 -9.10 1.60
C CYS A 32 -16.30 -8.44 2.84
N TRP A 33 -17.13 -9.19 3.56
CA TRP A 33 -17.81 -8.74 4.77
C TRP A 33 -17.54 -9.69 5.94
N VAL A 34 -17.28 -9.13 7.11
CA VAL A 34 -17.05 -9.84 8.38
C VAL A 34 -17.96 -9.29 9.48
N ASN A 35 -18.11 -10.04 10.56
CA ASN A 35 -18.76 -9.57 11.78
C ASN A 35 -17.70 -9.01 12.76
N PRO A 36 -18.09 -8.09 13.66
CA PRO A 36 -17.21 -7.69 14.76
C PRO A 36 -16.73 -8.91 15.56
N GLY A 37 -15.41 -9.03 15.76
CA GLY A 37 -14.77 -10.13 16.49
C GLY A 37 -14.32 -11.32 15.63
N ASP A 38 -14.53 -11.30 14.32
CA ASP A 38 -14.00 -12.34 13.42
C ASP A 38 -12.49 -12.21 13.24
N ASP A 39 -11.77 -13.33 13.36
CA ASP A 39 -10.36 -13.46 12.95
C ASP A 39 -10.27 -13.99 11.52
N PHE A 40 -9.41 -13.40 10.69
CA PHE A 40 -9.24 -13.79 9.29
C PHE A 40 -7.83 -13.48 8.76
N ILE A 41 -7.50 -14.01 7.58
CA ILE A 41 -6.24 -13.76 6.87
C ILE A 41 -6.53 -13.01 5.56
N LEU A 42 -5.72 -11.99 5.27
CA LEU A 42 -5.64 -11.35 3.95
C LEU A 42 -4.24 -11.58 3.39
N GLU A 43 -4.14 -12.12 2.17
CA GLU A 43 -2.89 -12.12 1.42
C GLU A 43 -2.75 -10.81 0.65
N THR A 44 -1.51 -10.34 0.44
CA THR A 44 -1.20 -9.09 -0.24
C THR A 44 -0.20 -9.29 -1.36
N PHE A 45 -0.28 -8.45 -2.40
CA PHE A 45 0.87 -8.23 -3.27
C PHE A 45 1.93 -7.41 -2.52
N ASP A 46 3.18 -7.40 -2.99
CA ASP A 46 4.06 -6.29 -2.64
C ASP A 46 3.49 -4.99 -3.27
N TRP A 47 3.89 -3.85 -2.73
CA TRP A 47 3.30 -2.56 -3.12
C TRP A 47 3.39 -2.23 -4.62
N THR A 48 4.34 -2.82 -5.34
CA THR A 48 4.56 -2.64 -6.78
C THR A 48 3.80 -3.65 -7.65
N GLY A 49 3.16 -4.66 -7.04
CA GLY A 49 2.46 -5.71 -7.77
C GLY A 49 3.42 -6.68 -8.48
N GLY A 50 4.61 -6.87 -7.92
CA GLY A 50 5.64 -7.75 -8.48
C GLY A 50 6.51 -7.11 -9.56
N PHE A 51 6.51 -5.78 -9.73
CA PHE A 51 7.35 -5.12 -10.74
C PHE A 51 8.84 -5.34 -10.46
N ILE A 52 9.25 -5.22 -9.21
CA ILE A 52 10.64 -5.40 -8.76
C ILE A 52 10.99 -6.89 -8.70
N LYS A 53 12.19 -7.24 -9.19
CA LYS A 53 12.69 -8.61 -9.35
C LYS A 53 13.83 -8.91 -8.40
N ASN A 54 13.94 -10.20 -8.05
CA ASN A 54 15.09 -10.73 -7.32
C ASN A 54 16.24 -11.02 -8.29
N ASP A 55 16.94 -9.95 -8.65
CA ASP A 55 18.16 -9.98 -9.46
C ASP A 55 19.10 -8.85 -8.99
N ASP A 56 20.23 -8.72 -9.68
CA ASP A 56 21.31 -7.80 -9.30
C ASP A 56 21.36 -6.56 -10.22
N SER A 57 20.25 -6.21 -10.89
CA SER A 57 20.08 -4.98 -11.67
C SER A 57 19.11 -4.03 -10.98
N ALA A 58 19.41 -2.72 -10.92
CA ALA A 58 18.49 -1.72 -10.34
C ALA A 58 17.57 -1.05 -11.38
N ASP A 59 17.55 -1.56 -12.61
CA ASP A 59 16.75 -0.98 -13.70
C ASP A 59 15.25 -1.01 -13.40
N ASP A 60 14.76 -2.04 -12.73
CA ASP A 60 13.37 -2.12 -12.29
C ASP A 60 13.01 -1.07 -11.23
N VAL A 61 13.93 -0.73 -10.32
CA VAL A 61 13.75 0.39 -9.39
C VAL A 61 13.76 1.73 -10.14
N ARG A 62 14.59 1.86 -11.19
CA ARG A 62 14.65 3.07 -12.02
C ARG A 62 13.36 3.29 -12.80
N ASP A 63 12.82 2.24 -13.39
CA ASP A 63 11.82 2.31 -14.47
C ASP A 63 10.39 2.04 -14.00
N ILE A 64 10.17 1.72 -12.73
CA ILE A 64 8.83 1.49 -12.17
C ILE A 64 7.91 2.69 -12.38
N ASP A 65 6.69 2.41 -12.85
CA ASP A 65 5.62 3.40 -12.88
C ASP A 65 5.04 3.58 -11.47
N LEU A 66 5.55 4.60 -10.77
CA LEU A 66 5.11 4.97 -9.42
C LEU A 66 3.66 5.46 -9.37
N SER A 67 2.93 5.61 -10.48
CA SER A 67 1.50 5.88 -10.45
C SER A 67 0.65 4.65 -10.08
N THR A 68 1.20 3.46 -10.25
CA THR A 68 0.51 2.17 -10.00
C THR A 68 0.39 1.83 -8.51
N VAL A 69 1.34 2.27 -7.68
CA VAL A 69 1.40 1.91 -6.25
C VAL A 69 0.32 2.61 -5.44
N HIS A 70 -0.16 2.03 -4.34
CA HIS A 70 0.09 0.70 -3.76
C HIS A 70 -1.08 -0.24 -4.05
N TYR A 71 -0.84 -1.52 -4.37
CA TYR A 71 -1.92 -2.51 -4.51
C TYR A 71 -2.38 -3.06 -3.16
N LEU A 72 -3.53 -2.58 -2.68
CA LEU A 72 -4.10 -2.87 -1.36
C LEU A 72 -5.14 -3.98 -1.42
N SER A 73 -5.13 -4.87 -0.44
CA SER A 73 -6.15 -5.92 -0.29
C SER A 73 -7.31 -5.42 0.55
N GLY A 74 -8.50 -5.35 -0.04
CA GLY A 74 -9.68 -4.77 0.58
C GLY A 74 -10.55 -4.03 -0.44
N PRO A 75 -11.47 -3.18 0.03
CA PRO A 75 -11.78 -2.88 1.43
C PRO A 75 -12.51 -4.04 2.13
N VAL A 76 -12.28 -4.26 3.43
CA VAL A 76 -13.04 -5.24 4.23
C VAL A 76 -14.18 -4.53 4.95
N GLY A 77 -15.42 -4.93 4.69
CA GLY A 77 -16.60 -4.39 5.37
C GLY A 77 -16.83 -5.06 6.71
N VAL A 78 -17.07 -4.27 7.76
CA VAL A 78 -17.44 -4.77 9.10
C VAL A 78 -18.91 -4.45 9.34
N LYS A 79 -19.72 -5.48 9.58
CA LYS A 79 -21.16 -5.28 9.78
C LYS A 79 -21.45 -4.44 11.03
N GLY A 80 -22.21 -3.38 10.84
CA GLY A 80 -22.64 -2.47 11.91
C GLY A 80 -21.61 -1.40 12.29
N ALA A 81 -20.48 -1.29 11.58
CA ALA A 81 -19.60 -0.13 11.72
C ALA A 81 -20.26 1.11 11.10
N GLU A 82 -20.20 2.24 11.80
CA GLU A 82 -20.79 3.50 11.37
C GLU A 82 -19.75 4.64 11.39
N PRO A 83 -19.93 5.70 10.58
CA PRO A 83 -19.09 6.89 10.64
C PRO A 83 -19.01 7.46 12.07
N GLY A 84 -17.79 7.65 12.58
CA GLY A 84 -17.53 8.11 13.95
C GLY A 84 -17.14 7.00 14.93
N ASP A 85 -17.30 5.73 14.56
CA ASP A 85 -16.77 4.61 15.34
C ASP A 85 -15.24 4.54 15.31
N LEU A 86 -14.68 3.74 16.23
CA LEU A 86 -13.31 3.25 16.17
C LEU A 86 -13.31 1.77 15.80
N LEU A 87 -12.70 1.44 14.66
CA LEU A 87 -12.39 0.06 14.29
C LEU A 87 -11.13 -0.38 15.05
N VAL A 88 -11.30 -1.34 15.95
CA VAL A 88 -10.19 -1.96 16.67
C VAL A 88 -9.65 -3.12 15.84
N VAL A 89 -8.37 -3.08 15.51
CA VAL A 89 -7.68 -4.14 14.76
C VAL A 89 -6.55 -4.69 15.61
N ASP A 90 -6.62 -5.99 15.91
CA ASP A 90 -5.55 -6.76 16.51
C ASP A 90 -4.72 -7.41 15.38
N LEU A 91 -3.45 -7.00 15.22
CA LEU A 91 -2.54 -7.59 14.23
C LEU A 91 -1.95 -8.89 14.78
N LEU A 92 -2.70 -9.98 14.74
CA LEU A 92 -2.33 -11.24 15.43
C LEU A 92 -0.98 -11.83 14.95
N ASP A 93 -0.74 -11.86 13.64
CA ASP A 93 0.57 -12.18 13.06
C ASP A 93 0.69 -11.60 11.64
N ILE A 94 1.92 -11.46 11.15
CA ILE A 94 2.25 -11.02 9.79
C ILE A 94 3.49 -11.79 9.33
N GLY A 95 3.50 -12.24 8.07
CA GLY A 95 4.64 -12.96 7.51
C GLY A 95 4.69 -12.94 5.99
N ALA A 96 5.77 -13.47 5.43
CA ALA A 96 5.93 -13.65 3.99
C ALA A 96 5.20 -14.91 3.51
N LYS A 97 4.77 -14.92 2.23
CA LYS A 97 4.27 -16.14 1.60
C LYS A 97 5.40 -17.17 1.47
N GLN A 98 5.05 -18.45 1.63
CA GLN A 98 6.02 -19.55 1.58
C GLN A 98 6.69 -19.72 0.21
N ASP A 99 6.01 -19.30 -0.86
CA ASP A 99 6.53 -19.28 -2.23
C ASP A 99 7.29 -17.98 -2.58
N SER A 100 7.45 -17.05 -1.65
CA SER A 100 8.16 -15.77 -1.84
C SER A 100 8.91 -15.33 -0.60
N LEU A 101 9.97 -16.07 -0.24
CA LEU A 101 10.81 -15.83 0.95
C LEU A 101 11.95 -14.82 0.72
N TRP A 102 11.65 -13.71 0.04
CA TRP A 102 12.57 -12.62 -0.19
C TRP A 102 11.83 -11.28 -0.26
N GLY A 103 12.56 -10.18 -0.09
CA GLY A 103 12.07 -8.82 -0.29
C GLY A 103 13.16 -7.91 -0.82
N PHE A 104 12.82 -6.64 -1.07
CA PHE A 104 13.76 -5.67 -1.61
C PHE A 104 13.75 -4.37 -0.82
N ASN A 105 14.86 -3.66 -0.89
CA ASN A 105 14.99 -2.26 -0.59
C ASN A 105 15.62 -1.57 -1.80
N GLY A 106 15.33 -0.30 -2.01
CA GLY A 106 15.94 0.46 -3.09
C GLY A 106 15.93 1.95 -2.84
N PHE A 107 16.73 2.65 -3.63
CA PHE A 107 16.69 4.10 -3.75
C PHE A 107 16.09 4.40 -5.11
N PHE A 108 15.07 5.26 -5.15
CA PHE A 108 14.59 5.76 -6.42
C PHE A 108 15.56 6.76 -7.02
N SER A 109 15.64 6.76 -8.35
CA SER A 109 16.32 7.82 -9.09
C SER A 109 15.70 9.18 -8.76
N LYS A 110 16.53 10.23 -8.70
CA LYS A 110 16.06 11.62 -8.59
C LYS A 110 15.03 11.99 -9.66
N LYS A 111 15.09 11.31 -10.81
CA LYS A 111 14.20 11.55 -11.96
C LYS A 111 12.86 10.79 -11.88
N ASN A 112 12.71 9.86 -10.94
CA ASN A 112 11.51 9.04 -10.79
C ASN A 112 11.27 8.68 -9.32
N GLY A 113 10.76 9.62 -8.53
CA GLY A 113 10.40 9.43 -7.13
C GLY A 113 11.34 10.12 -6.14
N GLY A 114 12.64 9.84 -6.19
CA GLY A 114 13.62 10.32 -5.22
C GLY A 114 13.41 9.75 -3.80
N GLY A 115 13.88 10.47 -2.79
CA GLY A 115 13.98 10.00 -1.41
C GLY A 115 14.78 10.97 -0.54
N PHE A 116 14.97 10.59 0.73
CA PHE A 116 15.50 11.51 1.75
C PHE A 116 16.92 12.01 1.46
N LEU A 117 17.80 11.15 0.93
CA LEU A 117 19.20 11.45 0.64
C LEU A 117 19.49 11.54 -0.87
N THR A 118 18.50 11.88 -1.69
CA THR A 118 18.61 11.85 -3.16
C THR A 118 19.66 12.78 -3.74
N GLU A 119 20.03 13.86 -3.05
CA GLU A 119 21.14 14.71 -3.49
C GLU A 119 22.51 14.04 -3.33
N HIS A 120 22.63 13.05 -2.44
CA HIS A 120 23.85 12.26 -2.24
C HIS A 120 23.86 10.98 -3.08
N PHE A 121 22.70 10.34 -3.23
CA PHE A 121 22.51 9.11 -3.99
C PHE A 121 21.42 9.31 -5.05
N PRO A 122 21.72 10.00 -6.17
CA PRO A 122 20.72 10.39 -7.16
C PRO A 122 20.31 9.26 -8.12
N GLU A 123 21.07 8.18 -8.17
CA GLU A 123 20.87 7.04 -9.07
C GLU A 123 20.04 5.94 -8.39
N ALA A 124 19.26 5.21 -9.19
CA ALA A 124 18.49 4.10 -8.67
C ALA A 124 19.40 2.96 -8.20
N GLN A 125 19.11 2.39 -7.03
CA GLN A 125 19.85 1.26 -6.46
C GLN A 125 18.89 0.23 -5.87
N LYS A 126 19.34 -1.01 -5.73
CA LYS A 126 18.55 -2.12 -5.18
C LYS A 126 19.40 -2.99 -4.26
N SER A 127 18.81 -3.44 -3.16
CA SER A 127 19.32 -4.52 -2.32
C SER A 127 18.22 -5.55 -2.09
N ILE A 128 18.52 -6.82 -2.35
CA ILE A 128 17.62 -7.95 -2.07
C ILE A 128 17.93 -8.59 -0.73
N TRP A 129 16.88 -9.01 -0.04
CA TRP A 129 16.90 -9.55 1.32
C TRP A 129 16.20 -10.91 1.35
N ASP A 130 16.89 -11.95 1.81
CA ASP A 130 16.33 -13.30 1.95
C ASP A 130 15.79 -13.52 3.37
N PHE A 131 14.59 -14.08 3.49
CA PHE A 131 13.95 -14.36 4.77
C PHE A 131 14.28 -15.76 5.28
N LYS A 132 14.78 -15.85 6.52
CA LYS A 132 15.25 -17.07 7.18
C LYS A 132 14.56 -17.21 8.54
N GLY A 133 13.33 -17.69 8.54
CA GLY A 133 12.47 -17.69 9.73
C GLY A 133 12.19 -16.25 10.18
N MET A 134 12.64 -15.88 11.38
CA MET A 134 12.49 -14.50 11.90
C MET A 134 13.58 -13.54 11.43
N PHE A 135 14.65 -14.05 10.80
CA PHE A 135 15.83 -13.27 10.45
C PHE A 135 15.86 -12.92 8.96
N THR A 136 16.62 -11.87 8.62
CA THR A 136 16.90 -11.49 7.24
C THR A 136 18.36 -11.08 7.06
N SER A 137 18.86 -11.28 5.84
CA SER A 137 20.22 -10.91 5.42
C SER A 137 20.21 -10.58 3.93
N SER A 138 21.10 -9.68 3.49
CA SER A 138 21.26 -9.34 2.07
C SER A 138 22.57 -9.86 1.50
N ARG A 139 22.54 -10.43 0.31
CA ARG A 139 23.77 -10.75 -0.46
C ARG A 139 24.58 -9.51 -0.85
N HIS A 140 23.95 -8.33 -0.85
CA HIS A 140 24.58 -7.06 -1.19
C HIS A 140 25.20 -6.34 0.01
N ILE A 141 24.90 -6.78 1.24
CA ILE A 141 25.36 -6.12 2.49
C ILE A 141 25.98 -7.19 3.40
N PRO A 142 27.27 -7.51 3.22
CA PRO A 142 27.94 -8.56 3.99
C PRO A 142 27.99 -8.24 5.49
N GLY A 143 27.95 -9.29 6.32
CA GLY A 143 28.11 -9.18 7.78
C GLY A 143 26.87 -8.69 8.52
N VAL A 144 25.75 -8.45 7.83
CA VAL A 144 24.49 -7.99 8.44
C VAL A 144 23.46 -9.12 8.48
N ASN A 145 22.96 -9.40 9.68
CA ASN A 145 21.85 -10.32 9.92
C ASN A 145 21.05 -9.83 11.14
N PHE A 146 19.74 -9.67 11.00
CA PHE A 146 18.88 -9.16 12.08
C PHE A 146 17.48 -9.77 12.02
N ALA A 147 16.78 -9.72 13.16
CA ALA A 147 15.39 -10.16 13.25
C ALA A 147 14.46 -9.08 12.66
N GLY A 148 13.48 -9.49 11.86
CA GLY A 148 12.52 -8.57 11.26
C GLY A 148 11.56 -7.97 12.28
N LEU A 149 11.38 -6.64 12.24
CA LEU A 149 10.26 -5.95 12.86
C LEU A 149 9.13 -5.86 11.82
N ILE A 150 8.35 -6.93 11.71
CA ILE A 150 7.38 -7.12 10.61
C ILE A 150 6.12 -6.30 10.86
N HIS A 151 5.76 -5.42 9.92
CA HIS A 151 4.67 -4.46 10.03
C HIS A 151 4.04 -4.18 8.66
N PRO A 152 2.77 -3.75 8.59
CA PRO A 152 2.22 -3.12 7.39
C PRO A 152 2.71 -1.66 7.33
N GLY A 153 3.30 -1.26 6.20
CA GLY A 153 3.57 0.16 5.94
C GLY A 153 2.27 0.96 5.74
N LEU A 154 1.26 0.30 5.17
CA LEU A 154 -0.01 0.90 4.79
C LEU A 154 -1.22 0.10 5.31
N ILE A 155 -2.04 0.75 6.14
CA ILE A 155 -3.32 0.21 6.64
C ILE A 155 -4.23 1.37 7.08
N GLY A 156 -5.53 1.29 6.78
CA GLY A 156 -6.52 2.31 7.15
C GLY A 156 -7.91 2.05 6.56
N CYS A 157 -8.89 2.85 6.97
CA CYS A 157 -10.28 2.77 6.51
C CYS A 157 -10.52 3.63 5.25
N LEU A 158 -11.59 3.36 4.49
CA LEU A 158 -11.98 4.26 3.40
C LEU A 158 -12.33 5.66 3.94
N PRO A 159 -12.02 6.76 3.21
CA PRO A 159 -12.48 8.09 3.56
C PRO A 159 -13.96 8.28 3.20
N ASP A 160 -14.64 9.23 3.84
CA ASP A 160 -15.88 9.79 3.31
C ASP A 160 -15.60 10.76 2.14
N LYS A 161 -16.66 11.22 1.47
CA LYS A 161 -16.51 12.14 0.33
C LYS A 161 -15.89 13.47 0.74
N LYS A 162 -16.26 14.02 1.90
CA LYS A 162 -15.75 15.30 2.39
C LYS A 162 -14.23 15.24 2.63
N MET A 163 -13.76 14.14 3.21
CA MET A 163 -12.35 13.90 3.47
C MET A 163 -11.56 13.72 2.17
N LEU A 164 -12.09 12.94 1.21
CA LEU A 164 -11.47 12.82 -0.12
C LEU A 164 -11.32 14.19 -0.80
N ASP A 165 -12.37 15.00 -0.80
CA ASP A 165 -12.36 16.31 -1.44
C ASP A 165 -11.33 17.24 -0.78
N LEU A 166 -11.27 17.25 0.55
CA LEU A 166 -10.27 18.02 1.31
C LEU A 166 -8.83 17.60 0.96
N TRP A 167 -8.57 16.30 0.82
CA TRP A 167 -7.24 15.80 0.45
C TRP A 167 -6.83 16.27 -0.94
N ASN A 168 -7.72 16.09 -1.91
CA ASN A 168 -7.46 16.49 -3.29
C ASN A 168 -7.24 18.01 -3.40
N GLU A 169 -8.07 18.81 -2.72
CA GLU A 169 -7.94 20.28 -2.73
C GLU A 169 -6.59 20.74 -2.18
N ARG A 170 -6.22 20.29 -0.97
CA ARG A 170 -4.99 20.77 -0.33
C ARG A 170 -3.71 20.28 -1.01
N GLU A 171 -3.73 19.04 -1.52
CA GLU A 171 -2.57 18.46 -2.21
C GLU A 171 -2.39 19.08 -3.59
N GLN A 172 -3.48 19.35 -4.31
CA GLN A 172 -3.41 20.10 -5.56
C GLN A 172 -2.91 21.52 -5.33
N ALA A 173 -3.41 22.21 -4.30
CA ALA A 173 -2.93 23.54 -3.94
C ALA A 173 -1.42 23.56 -3.65
N LEU A 174 -0.88 22.52 -3.02
CA LEU A 174 0.57 22.37 -2.82
C LEU A 174 1.31 22.17 -4.13
N ILE A 175 0.83 21.31 -5.03
CA ILE A 175 1.40 21.10 -6.36
C ILE A 175 1.44 22.41 -7.14
N ASP A 176 0.37 23.20 -7.09
CA ASP A 176 0.25 24.46 -7.81
C ASP A 176 1.29 25.51 -7.36
N THR A 177 1.85 25.39 -6.15
CA THR A 177 2.95 26.26 -5.69
C THR A 177 4.27 26.01 -6.43
N ASN A 178 4.51 24.78 -6.89
CA ASN A 178 5.68 24.40 -7.67
C ASN A 178 5.41 23.12 -8.49
N PRO A 179 4.76 23.24 -9.67
CA PRO A 179 4.23 22.09 -10.40
C PRO A 179 5.26 21.06 -10.88
N THR A 180 6.55 21.43 -10.94
CA THR A 180 7.62 20.55 -11.44
C THR A 180 8.44 19.91 -10.32
N ALA A 181 8.22 20.28 -9.06
CA ALA A 181 9.02 19.80 -7.93
C ALA A 181 8.58 18.44 -7.36
N GLY A 182 7.44 17.89 -7.81
CA GLY A 182 6.96 16.58 -7.32
C GLY A 182 6.54 16.61 -5.84
N LEU A 183 5.94 17.72 -5.38
CA LEU A 183 5.61 17.95 -3.96
C LEU A 183 4.50 17.02 -3.43
N ALA A 184 3.57 16.61 -4.29
CA ALA A 184 2.54 15.63 -3.99
C ALA A 184 2.15 14.88 -5.29
N ASN A 185 1.28 13.88 -5.16
CA ASN A 185 0.83 13.07 -6.29
C ASN A 185 -0.67 13.24 -6.49
N PRO A 186 -1.13 13.90 -7.58
CA PRO A 186 -2.56 14.12 -7.81
C PRO A 186 -3.27 12.80 -8.19
N PRO A 187 -4.62 12.77 -8.15
CA PRO A 187 -5.39 11.68 -8.74
C PRO A 187 -4.89 11.33 -10.16
N SER A 188 -4.73 10.04 -10.42
CA SER A 188 -4.20 9.54 -11.69
C SER A 188 -5.07 8.36 -12.18
N PRO A 189 -6.03 8.62 -13.10
CA PRO A 189 -6.99 7.61 -13.54
C PRO A 189 -6.37 6.53 -14.43
N GLY A 190 -5.28 6.84 -15.16
CA GLY A 190 -4.72 5.94 -16.18
C GLY A 190 -4.24 4.58 -15.63
N THR A 191 -3.82 4.54 -14.38
CA THR A 191 -3.34 3.33 -13.68
C THR A 191 -4.20 2.97 -12.48
N ALA A 192 -5.39 3.57 -12.35
CA ALA A 192 -6.28 3.34 -11.22
C ALA A 192 -6.97 1.97 -11.30
N HIS A 193 -6.75 1.16 -10.26
CA HIS A 193 -7.51 -0.04 -9.98
C HIS A 193 -8.48 0.26 -8.83
N MET A 194 -9.78 0.19 -9.14
CA MET A 194 -10.86 0.65 -8.26
C MET A 194 -11.66 -0.53 -7.69
N GLY A 195 -11.00 -1.67 -7.49
CA GLY A 195 -11.63 -2.91 -7.04
C GLY A 195 -12.73 -3.37 -7.99
N LYS A 196 -13.92 -3.60 -7.44
CA LYS A 196 -15.11 -4.09 -8.16
C LYS A 196 -15.82 -3.04 -9.02
N LEU A 197 -15.40 -1.76 -9.00
CA LEU A 197 -16.06 -0.74 -9.82
C LEU A 197 -15.80 -0.98 -11.31
N THR A 198 -16.85 -0.80 -12.12
CA THR A 198 -16.80 -0.92 -13.59
C THR A 198 -17.45 0.28 -14.29
N GLY A 199 -17.18 0.44 -15.59
CA GLY A 199 -17.89 1.41 -16.44
C GLY A 199 -17.75 2.88 -15.99
N GLU A 200 -18.84 3.62 -16.09
CA GLU A 200 -18.89 5.06 -15.76
C GLU A 200 -18.57 5.33 -14.28
N ALA A 201 -19.06 4.48 -13.37
CA ALA A 201 -18.76 4.60 -11.94
C ALA A 201 -17.25 4.47 -11.67
N LYS A 202 -16.58 3.50 -12.32
CA LYS A 202 -15.12 3.37 -12.26
C LYS A 202 -14.43 4.61 -12.82
N ALA A 203 -14.84 5.09 -14.00
CA ALA A 203 -14.22 6.23 -14.65
C ALA A 203 -14.31 7.50 -13.79
N LYS A 204 -15.49 7.76 -13.21
CA LYS A 204 -15.71 8.89 -12.29
C LYS A 204 -14.83 8.75 -11.04
N ALA A 205 -14.90 7.60 -10.36
CA ALA A 205 -14.15 7.39 -9.13
C ALA A 205 -12.62 7.41 -9.35
N ALA A 206 -12.14 6.87 -10.47
CA ALA A 206 -10.72 6.88 -10.84
C ALA A 206 -10.19 8.30 -11.11
N ALA A 207 -11.04 9.21 -11.61
CA ALA A 207 -10.65 10.59 -11.91
C ALA A 207 -10.40 11.42 -10.64
N GLU A 208 -11.05 11.09 -9.52
CA GLU A 208 -10.90 11.80 -8.25
C GLU A 208 -10.29 10.96 -7.12
N GLY A 209 -10.05 9.67 -7.33
CA GLY A 209 -9.50 8.76 -6.33
C GLY A 209 -8.10 9.18 -5.88
N ALA A 210 -7.94 9.45 -4.59
CA ALA A 210 -6.68 9.92 -4.03
C ALA A 210 -5.59 8.85 -4.12
N ARG A 211 -4.35 9.29 -4.37
CA ARG A 211 -3.17 8.42 -4.33
C ARG A 211 -2.94 7.92 -2.90
N THR A 212 -2.47 6.68 -2.79
CA THR A 212 -2.21 6.00 -1.51
C THR A 212 -0.82 6.32 -0.94
N VAL A 213 -0.07 7.24 -1.55
CA VAL A 213 1.33 7.54 -1.20
C VAL A 213 1.49 8.20 0.18
N PRO A 214 0.78 9.28 0.54
CA PRO A 214 1.00 9.93 1.83
C PRO A 214 0.14 9.32 2.95
N PRO A 215 0.61 9.37 4.21
CA PRO A 215 -0.27 9.19 5.37
C PRO A 215 -1.26 10.34 5.47
N ARG A 216 -2.46 10.05 5.98
CA ARG A 216 -3.52 11.04 6.19
C ARG A 216 -4.25 10.77 7.51
N GLU A 217 -5.32 11.52 7.76
CA GLU A 217 -6.11 11.47 9.00
C GLU A 217 -6.63 10.06 9.34
N HIS A 218 -6.88 9.24 8.32
CA HIS A 218 -7.38 7.87 8.47
C HIS A 218 -6.31 6.81 8.75
N GLY A 219 -5.04 7.21 8.89
CA GLY A 219 -3.89 6.31 8.79
C GLY A 219 -3.39 6.25 7.35
N GLY A 220 -3.56 5.09 6.70
CA GLY A 220 -3.03 4.88 5.36
C GLY A 220 -1.55 4.58 5.40
N ASN A 221 -0.75 5.25 4.55
CA ASN A 221 0.67 4.94 4.37
C ASN A 221 1.55 5.62 5.43
N CYS A 222 1.45 5.16 6.67
CA CYS A 222 2.16 5.77 7.80
C CYS A 222 3.61 5.31 7.93
N ASP A 223 3.95 4.11 7.44
CA ASP A 223 5.30 3.53 7.54
C ASP A 223 5.86 3.54 8.99
N ILE A 224 4.99 3.33 9.97
CA ILE A 224 5.35 3.26 11.39
C ILE A 224 5.79 1.82 11.70
N LYS A 225 7.11 1.57 11.71
CA LYS A 225 7.67 0.24 11.99
C LYS A 225 7.18 -0.40 13.30
N ASP A 226 6.80 0.41 14.28
CA ASP A 226 6.36 -0.04 15.59
C ASP A 226 4.88 -0.49 15.61
N LEU A 227 4.09 -0.14 14.58
CA LEU A 227 2.78 -0.74 14.30
C LEU A 227 2.99 -2.14 13.69
N SER A 228 3.51 -3.06 14.49
CA SER A 228 4.00 -4.36 14.04
C SER A 228 3.04 -5.50 14.42
N ARG A 229 3.34 -6.72 13.98
CA ARG A 229 2.61 -7.90 14.48
C ARG A 229 2.61 -7.94 16.02
N GLY A 230 1.46 -8.21 16.61
CA GLY A 230 1.19 -8.11 18.04
C GLY A 230 0.65 -6.73 18.48
N SER A 231 0.60 -5.73 17.61
CA SER A 231 0.01 -4.42 17.92
C SER A 231 -1.53 -4.46 17.86
N LYS A 232 -2.14 -3.56 18.65
CA LYS A 232 -3.55 -3.19 18.59
C LYS A 232 -3.67 -1.74 18.12
N VAL A 233 -4.45 -1.50 17.07
CA VAL A 233 -4.67 -0.16 16.49
C VAL A 233 -6.15 0.18 16.47
N PHE A 234 -6.46 1.48 16.59
CA PHE A 234 -7.81 2.03 16.63
C PHE A 234 -7.96 3.01 15.47
N PHE A 235 -8.66 2.61 14.41
CA PHE A 235 -8.87 3.45 13.23
C PHE A 235 -10.19 4.21 13.31
N PRO A 236 -10.22 5.51 12.96
CA PRO A 236 -11.47 6.22 12.74
C PRO A 236 -12.24 5.64 11.53
N VAL A 237 -13.55 5.47 11.68
CA VAL A 237 -14.47 5.02 10.62
C VAL A 237 -15.16 6.22 10.00
N TYR A 238 -15.27 6.23 8.66
CA TYR A 238 -15.84 7.35 7.90
C TYR A 238 -17.02 6.98 6.99
N VAL A 239 -17.18 5.70 6.64
CA VAL A 239 -18.24 5.19 5.74
C VAL A 239 -18.86 3.91 6.28
#